data_AF-A0A1G4B8A5-F1
#
_entry.id   AF-A0A1G4B8A5-F1
#
_cell.length_a   1.000
_cell.length_b   1.000
_cell.length_c   1.000
_cell.angle_alpha   90.00
_cell.angle_beta   90.00
_cell.angle_gamma   90.00
#
_symmetry.space_group_name_H-M   'P 1'
#
loop_
_entity.id
_entity.type
_entity.pdbx_description
1 polymer ?
#
loop_
_entity_poly.entity_id
_entity_poly.type
_entity_poly.pdbx_seq_one_letter_code
_entity_poly.pdbx_strand_id
1 'polypeptide(L)'
;MVQHLDLDERNRTLSLFAYPSYCAVICLSDPQSTAPLSELVNDLADVDAVSDEQDAGSDEEHTVSDEEDAVSGGEAHKGNQQPFDDLCREILVSFGIIFAQESASRRTVRSHAKKEWLEARHKDDILWDLCSKRWQENLLFEYLRAPPTRSNYSARADFPLLGEKLVRLQDYMTVQSPNDFKTLMFDHRDPLKFWTFVIALSFGDLSLLVSLAALVVATAQLAIGD
;
A
#
# COMPACT_ATOMS: atom_id res chain seq x y z
N MET A 1 13.38 13.29 19.14
CA MET A 1 13.00 11.86 19.05
C MET A 1 12.04 11.75 17.87
N VAL A 2 12.37 10.96 16.85
CA VAL A 2 11.68 10.98 15.54
C VAL A 2 10.30 10.30 15.67
N GLN A 3 9.22 11.10 15.62
CA GLN A 3 7.83 10.62 15.72
C GLN A 3 7.34 10.02 14.39
N HIS A 4 7.96 8.92 13.97
CA HIS A 4 7.54 8.16 12.80
C HIS A 4 6.92 6.82 13.24
N LEU A 5 5.75 6.50 12.67
CA LEU A 5 4.91 5.35 13.02
C LEU A 5 4.53 5.30 14.49
N ASP A 6 4.31 6.45 15.10
CA ASP A 6 3.85 6.53 16.49
C ASP A 6 2.32 6.51 16.52
N LEU A 7 1.74 5.43 17.03
CA LEU A 7 0.31 5.24 17.08
C LEU A 7 -0.23 5.63 18.46
N ASP A 8 -1.04 6.69 18.49
CA ASP A 8 -1.84 7.02 19.65
C ASP A 8 -3.19 6.30 19.58
N GLU A 9 -3.29 5.18 20.29
CA GLU A 9 -4.49 4.35 20.35
C GLU A 9 -5.70 5.08 20.95
N ARG A 10 -5.48 6.08 21.82
CA ARG A 10 -6.58 6.83 22.46
C ARG A 10 -7.27 7.75 21.46
N ASN A 11 -6.46 8.42 20.63
CA ASN A 11 -6.95 9.38 19.64
C ASN A 11 -7.13 8.76 18.24
N ARG A 12 -6.71 7.50 18.05
CA ARG A 12 -6.68 6.80 16.75
C ARG A 12 -5.87 7.56 15.70
N THR A 13 -4.81 8.24 16.13
CA THR A 13 -3.95 9.04 15.25
C THR A 13 -2.60 8.35 15.08
N LEU A 14 -2.18 8.19 13.82
CA LEU A 14 -0.84 7.72 13.46
C LEU A 14 0.03 8.92 13.08
N SER A 15 1.14 9.12 13.78
CA SER A 15 2.12 10.16 13.45
C SER A 15 3.12 9.64 12.43
N LEU A 16 3.30 10.43 11.36
CA LEU A 16 4.24 10.17 10.28
C LEU A 16 5.31 11.26 10.23
N PHE A 17 6.44 10.93 9.60
CA PHE A 17 7.57 11.85 9.47
C PHE A 17 7.27 12.88 8.38
N ALA A 18 7.47 14.17 8.67
CA ALA A 18 6.99 15.24 7.80
C ALA A 18 7.89 15.56 6.61
N TYR A 19 9.17 15.16 6.62
CA TYR A 19 10.17 15.62 5.65
C TYR A 19 11.00 14.46 5.05
N PRO A 20 10.38 13.48 4.37
CA PRO A 20 11.10 12.37 3.76
C PRO A 20 12.17 12.84 2.75
N SER A 21 12.07 14.04 2.16
CA SER A 21 13.15 14.62 1.34
C SER A 21 14.49 14.69 2.06
N TYR A 22 14.51 14.97 3.36
CA TYR A 22 15.75 14.98 4.14
C TYR A 22 16.35 13.58 4.22
N CYS A 23 15.51 12.57 4.48
CA CYS A 23 15.91 11.17 4.45
C CYS A 23 16.40 10.76 3.05
N ALA A 24 15.72 11.19 2.00
CA ALA A 24 16.09 10.90 0.62
C ALA A 24 17.47 11.49 0.30
N VAL A 25 17.71 12.76 0.64
CA VAL A 25 19.03 13.39 0.47
C VAL A 25 20.10 12.59 1.20
N ILE A 26 19.89 12.20 2.45
CA ILE A 26 20.87 11.43 3.22
C ILE A 26 21.15 10.07 2.57
N CYS A 27 20.10 9.35 2.17
CA CYS A 27 20.25 8.06 1.51
C CYS A 27 20.93 8.17 0.14
N LEU A 28 20.66 9.25 -0.60
CA LEU A 28 21.22 9.51 -1.94
C LEU A 28 22.63 10.12 -1.87
N SER A 29 23.05 10.70 -0.74
CA SER A 29 24.35 11.35 -0.55
C SER A 29 25.50 10.36 -0.31
N ASP A 30 25.36 9.09 -0.71
CA ASP A 30 26.40 8.09 -0.53
C ASP A 30 27.73 8.58 -1.14
N PRO A 31 28.82 8.70 -0.37
CA PRO A 31 30.11 9.22 -0.84
C PRO A 31 30.75 8.42 -2.00
N GLN A 32 30.22 7.24 -2.34
CA GLN A 32 30.65 6.43 -3.49
C GLN A 32 29.87 6.72 -4.78
N SER A 33 28.78 7.50 -4.71
CA SER A 33 27.98 7.86 -5.89
C SER A 33 28.50 9.16 -6.52
N THR A 34 29.16 9.05 -7.67
CA THR A 34 29.67 10.20 -8.43
C THR A 34 28.61 10.90 -9.28
N ALA A 35 27.37 10.41 -9.27
CA ALA A 35 26.27 11.08 -9.92
C ALA A 35 25.84 12.28 -9.05
N PRO A 36 25.82 13.50 -9.59
CA PRO A 36 25.36 14.64 -8.81
C PRO A 36 23.90 14.40 -8.40
N LEU A 37 23.59 14.57 -7.12
CA LEU A 37 22.24 14.47 -6.56
C LEU A 37 21.18 15.20 -7.41
N SER A 38 21.58 16.29 -8.07
CA SER A 38 20.72 17.03 -8.99
C SER A 38 20.29 16.24 -10.22
N GLU A 39 21.11 15.34 -10.75
CA GLU A 39 20.77 14.50 -11.90
C GLU A 39 19.75 13.42 -11.51
N LEU A 40 19.93 12.78 -10.36
CA LEU A 40 18.94 11.83 -9.80
C LEU A 40 17.62 12.52 -9.41
N VAL A 41 17.69 13.72 -8.85
CA VAL A 41 16.50 14.52 -8.52
C VAL A 41 15.81 15.02 -9.79
N ASN A 42 16.56 15.39 -10.83
CA ASN A 42 15.99 15.78 -12.12
C ASN A 42 15.38 14.57 -12.86
N ASP A 43 16.01 13.39 -12.81
CA ASP A 43 15.44 12.15 -13.35
C ASP A 43 14.15 11.77 -12.63
N LEU A 44 14.09 12.00 -11.30
CA LEU A 44 12.87 11.83 -10.52
C LEU A 44 11.79 12.86 -10.88
N ALA A 45 12.17 14.08 -11.27
CA ALA A 45 11.26 15.19 -11.59
C ALA A 45 10.83 15.24 -13.07
N ASP A 46 11.64 14.79 -14.01
CA ASP A 46 11.35 14.82 -15.45
C ASP A 46 10.33 13.75 -15.86
N VAL A 47 10.18 12.68 -15.09
CA VAL A 47 9.11 11.67 -15.30
C VAL A 47 7.72 12.26 -15.02
N ASP A 48 7.61 13.34 -14.25
CA ASP A 48 6.33 14.03 -13.97
C ASP A 48 5.82 14.90 -15.12
N ALA A 49 6.59 15.12 -16.18
CA ALA A 49 6.15 15.92 -17.32
C ALA A 49 5.30 15.15 -18.35
N VAL A 50 5.15 13.83 -18.21
CA VAL A 50 4.40 12.99 -19.17
C VAL A 50 3.57 11.94 -18.44
N SER A 51 2.43 12.33 -17.84
CA SER A 51 1.33 11.39 -17.59
C SER A 51 0.03 12.11 -17.18
N ASP A 52 -0.53 12.87 -18.11
CA ASP A 52 -1.97 12.92 -18.27
C ASP A 52 -2.31 12.16 -19.57
N GLU A 53 -3.38 11.35 -19.52
CA GLU A 53 -4.05 10.59 -20.59
C GLU A 53 -3.77 9.06 -20.72
N GLN A 54 -4.79 8.28 -20.31
CA GLN A 54 -5.30 6.99 -20.87
C GLN A 54 -4.39 5.73 -20.84
N ASP A 55 -4.83 4.48 -20.83
CA ASP A 55 -6.09 3.73 -20.65
C ASP A 55 -5.70 2.23 -20.54
N ALA A 56 -6.64 1.41 -20.05
CA ALA A 56 -6.83 -0.04 -20.09
C ALA A 56 -5.83 -1.03 -20.76
N GLY A 57 -5.71 -2.20 -20.10
CA GLY A 57 -5.45 -3.53 -20.68
C GLY A 57 -4.00 -3.76 -21.17
N SER A 58 -3.37 -4.92 -21.10
CA SER A 58 -3.79 -6.31 -20.88
C SER A 58 -2.53 -7.13 -20.57
N ASP A 59 -2.73 -8.30 -20.01
CA ASP A 59 -1.73 -9.31 -19.66
C ASP A 59 -0.74 -9.63 -20.80
N GLU A 60 0.54 -9.82 -20.46
CA GLU A 60 1.38 -10.83 -21.12
C GLU A 60 2.51 -11.33 -20.21
N GLU A 61 2.56 -12.65 -20.12
CA GLU A 61 3.49 -13.50 -19.39
C GLU A 61 4.69 -13.83 -20.28
N HIS A 62 5.93 -13.64 -19.83
CA HIS A 62 7.03 -14.46 -20.34
C HIS A 62 8.22 -14.59 -19.37
N THR A 63 8.90 -15.71 -19.56
CA THR A 63 9.74 -16.50 -18.67
C THR A 63 11.23 -16.16 -18.69
N VAL A 64 11.85 -16.27 -17.51
CA VAL A 64 13.17 -16.82 -17.14
C VAL A 64 14.35 -16.65 -18.10
N SER A 65 15.47 -16.11 -17.60
CA SER A 65 16.82 -16.70 -17.68
C SER A 65 17.75 -16.08 -16.63
N ASP A 66 18.47 -16.97 -15.95
CA ASP A 66 19.46 -16.74 -14.90
C ASP A 66 20.71 -16.02 -15.40
N GLU A 67 21.33 -15.19 -14.56
CA GLU A 67 22.78 -15.04 -14.54
C GLU A 67 23.24 -14.64 -13.12
N GLU A 68 23.85 -15.61 -12.44
CA GLU A 68 24.64 -15.40 -11.24
C GLU A 68 25.93 -14.68 -11.65
N ASP A 69 26.28 -13.58 -10.97
CA ASP A 69 27.68 -13.22 -10.84
C ASP A 69 27.97 -12.63 -9.45
N ALA A 70 28.88 -13.31 -8.78
CA ALA A 70 29.36 -13.03 -7.45
C ALA A 70 30.42 -11.92 -7.51
N VAL A 71 30.28 -10.87 -6.68
CA VAL A 71 31.42 -10.04 -6.28
C VAL A 71 31.36 -9.73 -4.77
N SER A 72 32.09 -10.59 -4.06
CA SER A 72 33.08 -10.27 -3.02
C SER A 72 33.03 -8.88 -2.37
N GLY A 73 32.71 -8.88 -1.06
CA GLY A 73 33.61 -8.41 0.00
C GLY A 73 34.20 -7.00 -0.13
N GLY A 74 33.63 -6.08 0.64
CA GLY A 74 34.20 -4.77 0.93
C GLY A 74 33.71 -4.25 2.28
N GLU A 75 34.26 -4.77 3.37
CA GLU A 75 34.10 -4.21 4.71
C GLU A 75 34.79 -2.84 4.76
N ALA A 76 34.01 -1.76 4.76
CA ALA A 76 34.51 -0.40 4.89
C ALA A 76 33.75 0.37 5.98
N HIS A 77 34.26 0.26 7.20
CA HIS A 77 34.39 1.35 8.19
C HIS A 77 33.19 2.31 8.34
N LYS A 78 32.11 1.90 9.03
CA LYS A 78 30.92 2.77 9.22
C LYS A 78 30.44 2.77 10.69
N GLY A 79 31.27 3.29 11.59
CA GLY A 79 31.09 3.15 13.05
C GLY A 79 30.16 4.12 13.76
N ASN A 80 29.50 5.08 13.09
CA ASN A 80 28.57 5.99 13.79
C ASN A 80 27.42 6.58 12.94
N GLN A 81 27.53 6.56 11.60
CA GLN A 81 26.51 7.14 10.70
C GLN A 81 25.48 6.12 10.17
N GLN A 82 25.81 4.81 10.17
CA GLN A 82 24.90 3.73 9.76
C GLN A 82 23.51 3.78 10.38
N PRO A 83 23.36 3.92 11.72
CA PRO A 83 22.04 3.78 12.33
C PRO A 83 21.06 4.87 11.88
N PHE A 84 21.54 6.03 11.46
CA PHE A 84 20.69 7.11 10.97
C PHE A 84 20.37 6.97 9.48
N ASP A 85 21.32 6.56 8.65
CA ASP A 85 21.08 6.25 7.24
C ASP A 85 20.07 5.08 7.11
N ASP A 86 20.24 4.05 7.93
CA ASP A 86 19.36 2.89 8.00
C ASP A 86 17.95 3.30 8.45
N LEU A 87 17.85 4.21 9.44
CA LEU A 87 16.57 4.78 9.85
C LEU A 87 15.91 5.58 8.74
N CYS A 88 16.67 6.43 8.03
CA CYS A 88 16.15 7.23 6.92
C CYS A 88 15.62 6.33 5.80
N ARG A 89 16.36 5.26 5.48
CA ARG A 89 15.92 4.24 4.53
C ARG A 89 14.63 3.57 5.00
N GLU A 90 14.57 3.10 6.26
CA GLU A 90 13.37 2.45 6.79
C GLU A 90 12.14 3.39 6.81
N ILE A 91 12.33 4.67 7.12
CA ILE A 91 11.27 5.68 7.05
C ILE A 91 10.72 5.77 5.62
N LEU A 92 11.59 5.86 4.60
CA LEU A 92 11.16 5.97 3.21
C LEU A 92 10.44 4.71 2.72
N VAL A 93 10.97 3.53 3.05
CA VAL A 93 10.37 2.24 2.66
C VAL A 93 9.02 2.02 3.36
N SER A 94 8.86 2.45 4.62
CA SER A 94 7.58 2.32 5.34
C SER A 94 6.46 3.14 4.68
N PHE A 95 6.75 4.34 4.14
CA PHE A 95 5.80 5.10 3.33
C PHE A 95 5.38 4.32 2.09
N GLY A 96 6.34 3.66 1.44
CA GLY A 96 6.05 2.80 0.29
C GLY A 96 5.10 1.66 0.65
N ILE A 97 5.29 1.00 1.79
CA ILE A 97 4.43 -0.12 2.22
C ILE A 97 3.01 0.37 2.53
N ILE A 98 2.88 1.51 3.21
CA ILE A 98 1.58 2.03 3.66
C ILE A 98 0.78 2.66 2.50
N PHE A 99 1.46 3.34 1.57
CA PHE A 99 0.80 4.13 0.53
C PHE A 99 1.07 3.62 -0.89
N ALA A 100 2.33 3.39 -1.26
CA ALA A 100 2.68 3.08 -2.64
C ALA A 100 2.21 1.69 -3.11
N GLN A 101 2.10 0.71 -2.20
CA GLN A 101 1.60 -0.63 -2.53
C GLN A 101 0.08 -0.67 -2.70
N GLU A 102 -0.65 -0.13 -1.73
CA GLU A 102 -2.11 -0.26 -1.68
C GLU A 102 -2.83 0.78 -2.55
N SER A 103 -3.58 0.31 -3.55
CA SER A 103 -4.29 1.19 -4.49
C SER A 103 -5.40 2.00 -3.84
N ALA A 104 -6.04 1.47 -2.79
CA ALA A 104 -7.04 2.19 -2.00
C ALA A 104 -6.42 3.36 -1.22
N SER A 105 -5.20 3.17 -0.69
CA SER A 105 -4.44 4.20 0.02
C SER A 105 -4.13 5.38 -0.92
N ARG A 106 -3.59 5.09 -2.12
CA ARG A 106 -3.30 6.11 -3.14
C ARG A 106 -4.54 6.87 -3.59
N ARG A 107 -5.67 6.18 -3.81
CA ARG A 107 -6.94 6.82 -4.18
C ARG A 107 -7.42 7.78 -3.09
N THR A 108 -7.32 7.37 -1.82
CA THR A 108 -7.69 8.21 -0.67
C THR A 108 -6.80 9.45 -0.59
N VAL A 109 -5.48 9.29 -0.74
CA VAL A 109 -4.53 10.42 -0.77
C VAL A 109 -4.84 11.38 -1.92
N ARG A 110 -5.03 10.87 -3.13
CA ARG A 110 -5.34 11.69 -4.31
C ARG A 110 -6.70 12.39 -4.21
N SER A 111 -7.65 11.83 -3.46
CA SER A 111 -9.00 12.40 -3.30
C SER A 111 -9.09 13.39 -2.14
N HIS A 112 -8.71 12.98 -0.94
CA HIS A 112 -8.86 13.78 0.28
C HIS A 112 -7.67 14.70 0.51
N ALA A 113 -6.46 14.18 0.27
CA ALA A 113 -5.24 14.89 0.62
C ALA A 113 -4.86 15.91 -0.48
N LYS A 114 -5.25 15.73 -1.75
CA LYS A 114 -4.86 16.63 -2.84
C LYS A 114 -5.12 18.12 -2.55
N LYS A 115 -6.27 18.48 -1.96
CA LYS A 115 -6.57 19.88 -1.62
C LYS A 115 -5.67 20.40 -0.49
N GLU A 116 -5.58 19.64 0.61
CA GLU A 116 -4.72 20.00 1.75
C GLU A 116 -3.25 20.06 1.36
N TRP A 117 -2.80 19.18 0.46
CA TRP A 117 -1.46 19.14 -0.10
C TRP A 117 -1.16 20.30 -1.04
N LEU A 118 -2.11 20.70 -1.89
CA LEU A 118 -1.95 21.89 -2.74
C LEU A 118 -1.81 23.17 -1.91
N GLU A 119 -2.47 23.26 -0.76
CA GLU A 119 -2.30 24.36 0.20
C GLU A 119 -0.99 24.22 0.98
N ALA A 120 -0.58 23.00 1.29
CA ALA A 120 0.65 22.67 2.00
C ALA A 120 1.89 22.51 1.10
N ARG A 121 1.83 22.95 -0.18
CA ARG A 121 2.87 22.82 -1.23
C ARG A 121 4.26 23.32 -0.85
N HIS A 122 4.40 23.92 0.34
CA HIS A 122 5.66 24.26 0.98
C HIS A 122 6.31 23.15 1.83
N LYS A 123 5.69 21.96 1.98
CA LYS A 123 6.16 20.96 2.98
C LYS A 123 7.13 19.91 2.45
N ASP A 124 6.88 19.22 1.32
CA ASP A 124 7.82 18.23 0.74
C ASP A 124 7.25 17.61 -0.56
N ASP A 125 7.85 17.83 -1.73
CA ASP A 125 7.36 17.23 -3.00
C ASP A 125 7.58 15.70 -3.03
N ILE A 126 8.64 15.19 -2.41
CA ILE A 126 8.96 13.76 -2.37
C ILE A 126 7.91 12.99 -1.54
N LEU A 127 7.36 13.61 -0.51
CA LEU A 127 6.32 13.00 0.30
C LEU A 127 5.04 12.76 -0.51
N TRP A 128 4.68 13.67 -1.41
CA TRP A 128 3.55 13.50 -2.32
C TRP A 128 3.78 12.30 -3.24
N ASP A 129 4.98 12.18 -3.82
CA ASP A 129 5.33 11.09 -4.72
C ASP A 129 5.31 9.73 -4.05
N LEU A 130 5.90 9.62 -2.86
CA LEU A 130 5.89 8.39 -2.06
C LEU A 130 4.47 7.94 -1.70
N CYS A 131 3.54 8.89 -1.53
CA CYS A 131 2.15 8.59 -1.16
C CYS A 131 1.21 8.39 -2.36
N SER A 132 1.55 8.95 -3.52
CA SER A 132 0.63 9.04 -4.66
C SER A 132 1.02 8.15 -5.83
N LYS A 133 2.31 7.90 -6.07
CA LYS A 133 2.81 7.04 -7.16
C LYS A 133 2.85 5.57 -6.73
N ARG A 134 2.87 4.65 -7.69
CA ARG A 134 2.99 3.21 -7.38
C ARG A 134 4.41 2.89 -6.92
N TRP A 135 4.56 1.79 -6.20
CA TRP A 135 5.87 1.30 -5.77
C TRP A 135 6.85 1.16 -6.95
N GLN A 136 6.38 0.59 -8.06
CA GLN A 136 7.20 0.31 -9.25
C GLN A 136 7.55 1.56 -10.07
N GLU A 137 6.79 2.64 -9.92
CA GLU A 137 6.99 3.89 -10.68
C GLU A 137 8.03 4.81 -9.99
N ASN A 138 8.33 4.55 -8.72
CA ASN A 138 9.23 5.38 -7.93
C ASN A 138 10.65 4.80 -7.94
N LEU A 139 11.53 5.38 -8.75
CA LEU A 139 12.97 5.02 -8.81
C LEU A 139 13.68 5.12 -7.45
N LEU A 140 13.13 5.91 -6.53
CA LEU A 140 13.61 6.05 -5.16
C LEU A 140 13.65 4.68 -4.43
N PHE A 141 12.66 3.80 -4.64
CA PHE A 141 12.66 2.48 -4.00
C PHE A 141 13.72 1.53 -4.57
N GLU A 142 14.02 1.65 -5.86
CA GLU A 142 15.10 0.90 -6.50
C GLU A 142 16.46 1.31 -5.92
N TYR A 143 16.71 2.63 -5.82
CA TYR A 143 17.93 3.17 -5.24
C TYR A 143 18.11 2.76 -3.77
N LEU A 144 17.03 2.80 -2.98
CA LEU A 144 17.04 2.37 -1.58
C LEU A 144 17.27 0.87 -1.39
N ARG A 145 17.36 0.08 -2.49
CA ARG A 145 17.35 -1.39 -2.45
C ARG A 145 16.19 -1.88 -1.60
N ALA A 146 15.02 -1.29 -1.80
CA ALA A 146 13.84 -1.66 -1.06
C ALA A 146 13.41 -3.09 -1.45
N PRO A 147 12.90 -3.90 -0.51
CA PRO A 147 12.41 -5.24 -0.83
C PRO A 147 11.28 -5.15 -1.85
N PRO A 148 11.14 -6.11 -2.78
CA PRO A 148 10.05 -6.08 -3.75
C PRO A 148 8.69 -6.12 -3.06
N THR A 149 7.64 -5.72 -3.77
CA THR A 149 6.26 -5.76 -3.26
C THR A 149 5.87 -7.17 -2.85
N ARG A 150 5.54 -7.37 -1.58
CA ARG A 150 5.23 -8.67 -0.96
C ARG A 150 4.05 -8.50 -0.01
N SER A 151 3.28 -9.56 0.18
CA SER A 151 2.19 -9.58 1.17
C SER A 151 2.68 -9.68 2.61
N ASN A 152 3.90 -10.18 2.82
CA ASN A 152 4.50 -10.39 4.14
C ASN A 152 5.90 -9.77 4.17
N TYR A 153 6.11 -8.88 5.14
CA TYR A 153 7.40 -8.27 5.45
C TYR A 153 7.91 -8.80 6.79
N SER A 154 9.21 -9.03 6.89
CA SER A 154 9.85 -9.44 8.14
C SER A 154 10.23 -8.20 8.94
N ALA A 155 9.58 -8.02 10.10
CA ALA A 155 9.91 -6.94 11.02
C ALA A 155 11.37 -6.98 11.54
N ARG A 156 12.07 -8.12 11.41
CA ARG A 156 13.47 -8.24 11.84
C ARG A 156 14.47 -8.10 10.69
N ALA A 157 14.12 -8.58 9.50
CA ALA A 157 15.04 -8.58 8.36
C ALA A 157 14.88 -7.33 7.48
N ASP A 158 13.64 -6.85 7.30
CA ASP A 158 13.35 -5.72 6.42
C ASP A 158 13.35 -4.38 7.18
N PHE A 159 12.97 -4.39 8.48
CA PHE A 159 12.80 -3.20 9.32
C PHE A 159 13.41 -3.34 10.73
N PRO A 160 14.73 -3.49 10.88
CA PRO A 160 15.35 -3.67 12.19
C PRO A 160 15.06 -2.53 13.20
N LEU A 161 14.79 -1.29 12.74
CA LEU A 161 14.55 -0.13 13.61
C LEU A 161 13.06 0.18 13.81
N LEU A 162 12.25 0.07 12.76
CA LEU A 162 10.81 0.40 12.77
C LEU A 162 9.91 -0.83 12.92
N GLY A 163 10.47 -2.04 12.90
CA GLY A 163 9.72 -3.30 12.89
C GLY A 163 8.76 -3.44 14.06
N GLU A 164 9.18 -3.09 15.28
CA GLU A 164 8.31 -3.14 16.46
C GLU A 164 7.08 -2.23 16.32
N LYS A 165 7.28 -1.02 15.76
CA LYS A 165 6.19 -0.06 15.53
C LYS A 165 5.23 -0.54 14.44
N LEU A 166 5.76 -1.14 13.38
CA LEU A 166 4.96 -1.72 12.30
C LEU A 166 4.13 -2.91 12.80
N VAL A 167 4.71 -3.78 13.62
CA VAL A 167 3.98 -4.90 14.24
C VAL A 167 2.88 -4.37 15.16
N ARG A 168 3.17 -3.39 16.01
CA ARG A 168 2.15 -2.77 16.87
C ARG A 168 1.01 -2.14 16.06
N LEU A 169 1.33 -1.48 14.95
CA LEU A 169 0.33 -0.92 14.05
C LEU A 169 -0.51 -2.03 13.40
N GLN A 170 0.11 -3.12 12.97
CA GLN A 170 -0.58 -4.28 12.41
C GLN A 170 -1.51 -4.92 13.44
N ASP A 171 -1.04 -5.15 14.67
CA ASP A 171 -1.84 -5.70 15.76
C ASP A 171 -3.05 -4.80 16.05
N TYR A 172 -2.84 -3.50 16.10
CA TYR A 172 -3.95 -2.56 16.27
C TYR A 172 -4.96 -2.62 15.11
N MET A 173 -4.50 -2.64 13.87
CA MET A 173 -5.36 -2.71 12.69
C MET A 173 -6.12 -4.04 12.58
N THR A 174 -5.54 -5.15 13.05
CA THR A 174 -6.23 -6.46 13.04
C THR A 174 -7.33 -6.56 14.09
N VAL A 175 -7.19 -5.86 15.23
CA VAL A 175 -8.22 -5.76 16.27
C VAL A 175 -9.38 -4.87 15.85
N GLN A 176 -9.15 -3.88 14.99
CA GLN A 176 -10.20 -3.02 14.46
C GLN A 176 -10.99 -3.76 13.37
N SER A 177 -12.07 -4.44 13.76
CA SER A 177 -13.02 -5.04 12.80
C SER A 177 -13.74 -3.93 12.01
N PRO A 178 -13.81 -4.01 10.67
CA PRO A 178 -14.55 -3.04 9.87
C PRO A 178 -16.05 -3.13 10.23
N ASN A 179 -16.59 -2.08 10.84
CA ASN A 179 -18.00 -1.99 11.26
C ASN A 179 -18.96 -1.69 10.09
N ASP A 180 -18.51 -1.80 8.85
CA ASP A 180 -19.28 -1.41 7.67
C ASP A 180 -19.31 -2.56 6.66
N PHE A 181 -20.51 -3.00 6.30
CA PHE A 181 -20.74 -4.12 5.37
C PHE A 181 -20.09 -3.87 4.01
N LYS A 182 -19.95 -2.60 3.59
CA LYS A 182 -19.26 -2.22 2.34
C LYS A 182 -17.75 -2.35 2.45
N THR A 183 -17.19 -2.12 3.64
CA THR A 183 -15.75 -2.26 3.94
C THR A 183 -15.38 -3.72 4.19
N LEU A 184 -16.30 -4.51 4.75
CA LEU A 184 -16.24 -5.98 4.79
C LEU A 184 -16.30 -6.60 3.38
N MET A 185 -16.91 -5.91 2.41
CA MET A 185 -17.13 -6.40 1.04
C MET A 185 -15.89 -6.28 0.14
N PHE A 186 -14.93 -5.43 0.49
CA PHE A 186 -13.70 -5.22 -0.29
C PHE A 186 -12.46 -5.76 0.41
N ASP A 187 -12.63 -6.39 1.58
CA ASP A 187 -11.53 -6.99 2.30
C ASP A 187 -11.13 -8.32 1.64
N HIS A 188 -9.98 -8.32 0.96
CA HIS A 188 -9.37 -9.49 0.34
C HIS A 188 -9.04 -10.61 1.34
N ARG A 189 -9.17 -10.37 2.64
CA ARG A 189 -8.81 -11.33 3.70
C ARG A 189 -9.79 -12.50 3.85
N ASP A 190 -11.06 -12.39 3.42
CA ASP A 190 -12.07 -13.47 3.58
C ASP A 190 -13.15 -13.52 2.45
N PRO A 191 -12.79 -13.81 1.18
CA PRO A 191 -13.76 -13.86 0.07
C PRO A 191 -14.84 -14.94 0.23
N LEU A 192 -14.57 -15.99 1.04
CA LEU A 192 -15.51 -17.08 1.28
C LEU A 192 -16.76 -16.63 2.08
N LYS A 193 -16.61 -15.67 3.00
CA LYS A 193 -17.74 -15.16 3.82
C LYS A 193 -18.72 -14.35 2.97
N PHE A 194 -18.23 -13.65 1.95
CA PHE A 194 -19.07 -12.93 1.00
C PHE A 194 -19.89 -13.88 0.13
N TRP A 195 -19.25 -14.85 -0.51
CA TRP A 195 -19.95 -15.78 -1.38
C TRP A 195 -20.97 -16.63 -0.64
N THR A 196 -20.66 -17.07 0.59
CA THR A 196 -21.64 -17.80 1.42
C THR A 196 -22.87 -16.96 1.75
N PHE A 197 -22.70 -15.66 2.06
CA PHE A 197 -23.83 -14.75 2.28
C PHE A 197 -24.65 -14.52 1.00
N VAL A 198 -24.00 -14.26 -0.14
CA VAL A 198 -24.68 -14.06 -1.43
C VAL A 198 -25.45 -15.32 -1.86
N ILE A 199 -24.83 -16.48 -1.69
CA ILE A 199 -25.46 -17.77 -1.98
C ILE A 199 -26.67 -17.99 -1.06
N ALA A 200 -26.54 -17.72 0.24
CA ALA A 200 -27.64 -17.86 1.19
C ALA A 200 -28.82 -16.91 0.86
N LEU A 201 -28.53 -15.65 0.51
CA LEU A 201 -29.54 -14.66 0.14
C LEU A 201 -30.27 -15.08 -1.15
N SER A 202 -29.52 -15.47 -2.17
CA SER A 202 -30.10 -15.90 -3.46
C SER A 202 -30.92 -17.18 -3.36
N PHE A 203 -30.49 -18.17 -2.58
CA PHE A 203 -31.29 -19.37 -2.31
C PHE A 203 -32.55 -19.05 -1.50
N GLY A 204 -32.46 -18.13 -0.53
CA GLY A 204 -33.60 -17.65 0.24
C GLY A 204 -34.65 -16.99 -0.65
N ASP A 205 -34.22 -16.05 -1.49
CA ASP A 205 -35.12 -15.35 -2.42
C ASP A 205 -35.74 -16.30 -3.45
N LEU A 206 -34.94 -17.21 -4.03
CA LEU A 206 -35.46 -18.18 -4.98
C LEU A 206 -36.48 -19.13 -4.35
N SER A 207 -36.22 -19.59 -3.10
CA SER A 207 -37.15 -20.44 -2.35
C SER A 207 -38.47 -19.74 -2.07
N LEU A 208 -38.43 -18.45 -1.74
CA LEU A 208 -39.62 -17.65 -1.51
C LEU A 208 -40.47 -17.51 -2.78
N LEU A 209 -39.83 -17.24 -3.92
CA LEU A 209 -40.51 -17.13 -5.21
C LEU A 209 -41.17 -18.45 -5.63
N VAL A 210 -40.45 -19.56 -5.48
CA VAL A 210 -40.98 -20.91 -5.80
C VAL A 210 -42.17 -21.23 -4.91
N SER A 211 -42.10 -20.91 -3.61
CA SER A 211 -43.19 -21.12 -2.66
C SER A 211 -44.44 -20.31 -3.04
N LEU A 212 -44.26 -19.06 -3.48
CA LEU A 212 -45.35 -18.19 -3.90
C LEU A 212 -46.01 -18.68 -5.20
N ALA A 213 -45.21 -19.15 -6.16
CA ALA A 213 -45.74 -19.75 -7.38
C ALA A 213 -46.54 -21.03 -7.11
N ALA A 214 -46.02 -21.90 -6.23
CA ALA A 214 -46.72 -23.13 -5.83
C ALA A 214 -48.07 -22.82 -5.18
N LEU A 215 -48.13 -21.78 -4.33
CA LEU A 215 -49.39 -21.34 -3.71
C LEU A 215 -50.43 -20.90 -4.75
N VAL A 216 -50.03 -20.13 -5.77
CA VAL A 216 -50.93 -19.69 -6.84
C VAL A 216 -51.46 -20.86 -7.67
N VAL A 217 -50.62 -21.85 -7.97
CA VAL A 217 -51.05 -23.04 -8.71
C VAL A 217 -52.04 -23.86 -7.89
N ALA A 218 -51.78 -24.06 -6.60
CA ALA A 218 -52.67 -24.81 -5.71
C ALA A 218 -54.05 -24.14 -5.58
N THR A 219 -54.10 -22.81 -5.43
CA THR A 219 -55.38 -22.08 -5.36
C THR A 219 -56.14 -22.12 -6.67
N ALA A 220 -55.46 -22.03 -7.82
CA ALA A 220 -56.09 -22.15 -9.13
C ALA A 220 -56.68 -23.55 -9.37
N GLN A 221 -56.00 -24.61 -8.94
CA GLN A 221 -56.51 -25.98 -9.06
C GLN A 221 -57.75 -26.22 -8.20
N LEU A 222 -57.77 -25.67 -6.98
CA LEU A 222 -58.95 -25.75 -6.10
C LEU A 222 -60.17 -25.02 -6.70
N ALA A 223 -59.96 -23.90 -7.40
CA ALA A 223 -61.06 -23.15 -8.02
C ALA A 223 -61.59 -23.76 -9.33
N ILE A 224 -60.81 -24.60 -10.01
CA ILE A 224 -61.19 -25.28 -11.27
C ILE A 224 -61.75 -26.68 -11.00
N GLY A 225 -61.42 -27.27 -9.85
CA GLY A 225 -61.81 -28.63 -9.45
C GLY A 225 -63.17 -28.75 -8.75
N ASP A 226 -63.85 -27.63 -8.47
CA ASP A 226 -65.25 -27.52 -8.02
C ASP A 226 -66.16 -27.08 -9.19
#